data_AF-A0AAN8JD91-F1
#
_entry.id   AF-A0AAN8JD91-F1
#
_cell.length_a   1.000
_cell.length_b   1.000
_cell.length_c   1.000
_cell.angle_alpha   90.00
_cell.angle_beta   90.00
_cell.angle_gamma   90.00
#
_symmetry.space_group_name_H-M   'P 1'
#
loop_
_entity.id
_entity.type
_entity.pdbx_description
1 polymer ?
#
loop_
_entity_poly.entity_id
_entity_poly.type
_entity_poly.pdbx_seq_one_letter_code
_entity_poly.pdbx_strand_id
1 'polypeptide(L)'
;MGNPRCISCSEVKNAHLCGSCCKENVCLPNPCKNDGICSSDGNGYSCNCTTGYLGENCDVPICDPDRCKNNGMCSSVDSDCYCLTRYNGENCDGGFQRTVIFLEKQTSLGEDVFIRGGIDHKFRSGCIQDANTSPCAISINHPDLGSSTFFSKYNAWKVGDNFLDFYGGEAGQASFGNQPAEGSPAVWTSSVAGDAGYNPLNKWGMHYWMLDIMMDCDQTENGWFEMKGFLSSNWENDIGHQKCTGDGAAGPELISNNHYARCGYLNVFHWNQHECLIEKIP
;
A
#
# COMPACT_ATOMS: atom_id res chain seq x y z
N MET A 1 40.92 5.28 -63.50
CA MET A 1 40.35 4.46 -62.41
C MET A 1 39.27 5.29 -61.74
N GLY A 2 38.01 5.13 -62.17
CA GLY A 2 36.87 5.87 -61.62
C GLY A 2 36.15 5.01 -60.60
N ASN A 3 35.95 5.53 -59.39
CA ASN A 3 35.20 4.90 -58.32
C ASN A 3 33.73 4.73 -58.76
N PRO A 4 33.11 3.53 -58.76
CA PRO A 4 31.72 3.41 -59.16
C PRO A 4 30.83 4.13 -58.14
N ARG A 5 29.96 5.03 -58.61
CA ARG A 5 28.94 5.69 -57.78
C ARG A 5 27.88 4.65 -57.42
N CYS A 6 27.67 4.38 -56.11
CA CYS A 6 26.51 3.60 -55.67
C CYS A 6 25.22 4.38 -56.00
N ILE A 7 24.22 3.70 -56.58
CA ILE A 7 22.89 4.26 -56.89
C ILE A 7 21.88 3.59 -55.94
N SER A 8 20.90 4.35 -55.48
CA SER A 8 19.80 3.89 -54.62
C SER A 8 19.00 2.74 -55.26
N CYS A 9 18.65 1.71 -54.47
CA CYS A 9 17.85 0.56 -54.90
C CYS A 9 16.42 0.91 -55.37
N SER A 10 15.95 2.14 -55.12
CA SER A 10 14.61 2.59 -55.49
C SER A 10 14.35 2.66 -57.01
N GLU A 11 15.39 2.52 -57.85
CA GLU A 11 15.29 2.68 -59.31
C GLU A 11 15.38 1.37 -60.10
N VAL A 12 15.55 0.20 -59.47
CA VAL A 12 15.80 -1.06 -60.19
C VAL A 12 14.77 -2.15 -59.83
N LYS A 13 13.84 -2.43 -60.76
CA LYS A 13 12.78 -3.44 -60.62
C LYS A 13 13.24 -4.91 -60.66
N ASN A 14 14.54 -5.21 -60.65
CA ASN A 14 15.06 -6.59 -60.68
C ASN A 14 16.30 -6.75 -59.78
N ALA A 15 16.11 -7.45 -58.66
CA ALA A 15 17.03 -7.57 -57.53
C ALA A 15 18.17 -8.59 -57.71
N HIS A 16 18.71 -8.78 -58.92
CA HIS A 16 19.76 -9.80 -59.14
C HIS A 16 21.10 -9.27 -59.66
N LEU A 17 21.29 -7.95 -59.70
CA LEU A 17 22.56 -7.32 -60.14
C LEU A 17 23.14 -6.30 -59.12
N CYS A 18 22.74 -6.34 -57.85
CA CYS A 18 23.39 -5.53 -56.81
C CYS A 18 24.53 -6.31 -56.15
N GLY A 19 25.67 -6.43 -56.84
CA GLY A 19 26.92 -6.80 -56.21
C GLY A 19 27.42 -5.64 -55.34
N SER A 20 27.33 -5.81 -54.02
CA SER A 20 28.10 -5.10 -52.99
C SER A 20 27.85 -3.59 -52.72
N CYS A 21 26.90 -2.90 -53.37
CA CYS A 21 26.57 -1.48 -53.08
C CYS A 21 25.21 -1.27 -52.36
N CYS A 22 24.50 -2.34 -52.01
CA CYS A 22 23.21 -2.25 -51.32
C CYS A 22 23.45 -2.23 -49.79
N LYS A 23 23.81 -1.07 -49.22
CA LYS A 23 23.72 -0.91 -47.76
C LYS A 23 22.23 -0.90 -47.42
N GLU A 24 21.74 -1.97 -46.80
CA GLU A 24 20.37 -2.07 -46.32
C GLU A 24 20.09 -0.88 -45.40
N ASN A 25 19.04 -0.09 -45.68
CA ASN A 25 18.68 1.03 -44.81
C ASN A 25 17.98 0.45 -43.58
N VAL A 26 18.77 0.18 -42.56
CA VAL A 26 18.36 -0.35 -41.25
C VAL A 26 17.35 0.53 -40.50
N CYS A 27 17.07 1.75 -40.98
CA CYS A 27 16.01 2.62 -40.47
C CYS A 27 14.70 2.53 -41.25
N LEU A 28 14.55 1.62 -42.21
CA LEU A 28 13.33 1.45 -43.00
C LEU A 28 12.86 -0.02 -43.03
N PRO A 29 11.70 -0.34 -42.43
CA PRO A 29 10.82 0.57 -41.66
C PRO A 29 11.50 1.07 -40.37
N ASN A 30 11.08 2.24 -39.84
CA ASN A 30 11.68 2.81 -38.63
C ASN A 30 11.59 1.81 -37.46
N PRO A 31 12.71 1.29 -36.95
CA PRO A 31 12.70 0.34 -35.83
C PRO A 31 12.32 1.02 -34.51
N CYS A 32 12.62 2.31 -34.36
CA CYS A 32 12.34 3.09 -33.16
C CYS A 32 10.83 3.30 -32.96
N LYS A 33 10.34 2.96 -31.77
CA LYS A 33 8.97 3.16 -31.32
C LYS A 33 8.78 4.55 -30.72
N ASN A 34 7.52 4.88 -30.40
CA ASN A 34 7.15 6.09 -29.67
C ASN A 34 7.79 7.37 -30.23
N ASP A 35 7.73 7.53 -31.56
CA ASP A 35 8.30 8.68 -32.29
C ASP A 35 9.83 8.87 -32.15
N GLY A 36 10.55 7.80 -31.79
CA GLY A 36 12.01 7.79 -31.76
C GLY A 36 12.65 8.02 -33.14
N ILE A 37 13.77 8.73 -33.15
CA ILE A 37 14.50 9.10 -34.37
C ILE A 37 15.58 8.05 -34.64
N CYS A 38 15.47 7.35 -35.77
CA CYS A 38 16.48 6.36 -36.19
C CYS A 38 17.67 7.02 -36.88
N SER A 39 18.86 6.56 -36.53
CA SER A 39 20.12 6.90 -37.17
C SER A 39 20.91 5.63 -37.51
N SER A 40 21.56 5.58 -38.68
CA SER A 40 22.45 4.46 -39.04
C SER A 40 23.89 4.81 -38.70
N ASP A 41 24.56 3.97 -37.92
CA ASP A 41 25.97 4.13 -37.52
C ASP A 41 26.94 3.35 -38.43
N GLY A 42 26.42 2.73 -39.48
CA GLY A 42 27.18 1.96 -40.46
C GLY A 42 27.44 0.50 -40.09
N ASN A 43 27.20 0.10 -38.84
CA ASN A 43 27.22 -1.29 -38.35
C ASN A 43 25.84 -1.77 -37.87
N GLY A 44 24.86 -0.87 -37.76
CA GLY A 44 23.48 -1.11 -37.37
C GLY A 44 22.68 0.18 -37.36
N TYR A 45 21.61 0.21 -36.55
CA TYR A 45 20.81 1.39 -36.26
C TYR A 45 20.92 1.78 -34.78
N SER A 46 20.67 3.05 -34.47
CA SER A 46 20.53 3.56 -33.12
C SER A 46 19.33 4.49 -33.05
N CYS A 47 18.54 4.36 -32.00
CA CYS A 47 17.36 5.18 -31.76
C CYS A 47 17.67 6.31 -30.76
N ASN A 48 17.33 7.54 -31.15
CA ASN A 48 17.24 8.66 -30.23
C ASN A 48 15.79 8.78 -29.75
N CYS A 49 15.57 8.41 -28.48
CA CYS A 49 14.24 8.34 -27.89
C CYS A 49 13.72 9.71 -27.50
N THR A 50 12.41 9.91 -27.68
CA THR A 50 11.72 11.07 -27.13
C THR A 50 11.66 11.00 -25.61
N THR A 51 11.53 12.15 -24.94
CA THR A 51 11.37 12.22 -23.48
C THR A 51 10.28 11.26 -22.99
N GLY A 52 10.57 10.50 -21.94
CA GLY A 52 9.67 9.50 -21.38
C GLY A 52 9.89 8.07 -21.86
N TYR A 53 10.80 7.82 -22.82
CA TYR A 53 11.10 6.47 -23.33
C TYR A 53 12.60 6.17 -23.39
N LEU A 54 12.94 4.89 -23.22
CA LEU A 54 14.27 4.30 -23.26
C LEU A 54 14.22 2.94 -23.97
N GLY A 55 15.37 2.27 -24.02
CA GLY A 55 15.55 0.98 -24.70
C GLY A 55 16.10 1.16 -26.10
N GLU A 56 16.62 0.07 -26.66
CA GLU A 56 17.23 0.08 -28.00
C GLU A 56 16.26 0.57 -29.07
N ASN A 57 14.97 0.26 -28.90
CA ASN A 57 13.89 0.64 -29.79
C ASN A 57 12.95 1.69 -29.21
N CYS A 58 13.31 2.38 -28.12
CA CYS A 58 12.44 3.36 -27.45
C CYS A 58 11.08 2.79 -27.02
N ASP A 59 11.03 1.50 -26.69
CA ASP A 59 9.84 0.75 -26.33
C ASP A 59 9.64 0.57 -24.82
N VAL A 60 10.60 1.03 -24.01
CA VAL A 60 10.52 0.99 -22.55
C VAL A 60 10.15 2.37 -22.02
N PRO A 61 9.00 2.55 -21.36
CA PRO A 61 8.68 3.82 -20.71
C PRO A 61 9.64 4.06 -19.53
N ILE A 62 10.08 5.31 -19.34
CA ILE A 62 10.89 5.72 -18.17
C ILE A 62 10.09 5.53 -16.88
N CYS A 63 8.78 5.83 -16.94
CA CYS A 63 7.87 5.68 -15.84
C CYS A 63 7.01 4.42 -16.02
N ASP A 64 7.31 3.41 -15.20
CA ASP A 64 6.38 2.31 -14.95
C ASP A 64 5.20 2.84 -14.10
N PRO A 65 3.94 2.66 -14.53
CA PRO A 65 2.75 3.05 -13.76
C PRO A 65 2.74 2.54 -12.32
N ASP A 66 3.38 1.41 -12.05
CA ASP A 66 3.42 0.79 -10.74
C ASP A 66 4.65 1.18 -9.91
N ARG A 67 5.60 1.97 -10.44
CA ARG A 67 6.80 2.35 -9.68
C ARG A 67 6.47 3.27 -8.51
N CYS A 68 5.88 4.43 -8.79
CA CYS A 68 5.56 5.42 -7.76
C CYS A 68 4.22 5.09 -7.12
N LYS A 69 4.24 4.67 -5.86
CA LYS A 69 3.05 4.33 -5.07
C LYS A 69 2.34 5.59 -4.59
N ASN A 70 1.12 5.41 -4.08
CA ASN A 70 0.38 6.46 -3.35
C ASN A 70 0.19 7.77 -4.13
N ASN A 71 -0.08 7.66 -5.43
CA ASN A 71 -0.22 8.79 -6.36
C ASN A 71 1.03 9.70 -6.40
N GLY A 72 2.22 9.15 -6.13
CA GLY A 72 3.48 9.83 -6.39
C GLY A 72 3.63 10.15 -7.88
N MET A 73 4.19 11.32 -8.18
CA MET A 73 4.43 11.74 -9.57
C MET A 73 5.77 11.19 -10.05
N CYS A 74 5.77 10.40 -11.11
CA CYS A 74 7.00 9.90 -11.72
C CYS A 74 7.59 10.92 -12.71
N SER A 75 8.89 11.15 -12.59
CA SER A 75 9.68 11.97 -13.50
C SER A 75 9.94 11.25 -14.82
N SER A 76 9.50 11.84 -15.94
CA SER A 76 9.74 11.30 -17.29
C SER A 76 11.17 11.49 -17.80
N VAL A 77 12.10 11.97 -16.95
CA VAL A 77 13.50 12.21 -17.29
C VAL A 77 14.42 11.18 -16.65
N ASP A 78 14.26 10.94 -15.35
CA ASP A 78 15.18 10.12 -14.53
C ASP A 78 14.47 9.00 -13.76
N SER A 79 13.15 8.83 -13.92
CA SER A 79 12.30 7.86 -13.22
C SER A 79 12.13 8.08 -11.71
N ASP A 80 12.56 9.22 -11.18
CA ASP A 80 12.40 9.56 -9.76
C ASP A 80 10.93 9.79 -9.39
N CYS A 81 10.56 9.41 -8.17
CA CYS A 81 9.22 9.62 -7.63
C CYS A 81 9.17 10.86 -6.73
N TYR A 82 8.23 11.76 -7.02
CA TYR A 82 7.90 12.89 -6.15
C TYR A 82 6.67 12.55 -5.32
N CYS A 83 6.89 12.34 -4.02
CA CYS A 83 5.85 11.88 -3.10
C CYS A 83 4.97 13.02 -2.58
N LEU A 84 3.69 12.72 -2.31
CA LEU A 84 2.84 13.63 -1.54
C LEU A 84 3.35 13.71 -0.10
N THR A 85 3.10 14.83 0.59
CA THR A 85 3.71 15.22 1.89
C THR A 85 3.74 14.15 2.99
N ARG A 86 2.83 13.17 2.95
CA ARG A 86 2.69 12.11 3.98
C ARG A 86 3.34 10.77 3.61
N TYR A 87 3.93 10.68 2.42
CA TYR A 87 4.64 9.50 1.93
C TYR A 87 6.11 9.84 1.72
N ASN A 88 6.96 8.83 1.77
CA ASN A 88 8.39 8.98 1.54
C ASN A 88 8.97 7.68 0.92
N GLY A 89 10.30 7.63 0.77
CA GLY A 89 11.00 6.54 0.11
C GLY A 89 11.13 6.74 -1.40
N GLU A 90 12.02 5.97 -2.04
CA GLU A 90 12.32 6.09 -3.47
C GLU A 90 11.09 5.84 -4.36
N ASN A 91 10.14 5.05 -3.88
CA ASN A 91 8.92 4.66 -4.58
C ASN A 91 7.64 5.18 -3.90
N CYS A 92 7.75 6.10 -2.94
CA CYS A 92 6.61 6.65 -2.19
C CYS A 92 5.77 5.62 -1.40
N ASP A 93 6.41 4.52 -0.96
CA ASP A 93 5.81 3.43 -0.20
C ASP A 93 6.07 3.49 1.32
N GLY A 94 6.93 4.42 1.78
CA GLY A 94 7.14 4.71 3.20
C GLY A 94 6.22 5.81 3.75
N GLY A 95 6.26 6.02 5.08
CA GLY A 95 5.39 6.96 5.80
C GLY A 95 3.95 6.45 6.01
N PHE A 96 2.97 7.36 5.96
CA PHE A 96 1.56 7.04 6.30
C PHE A 96 0.85 6.24 5.20
N GLN A 97 0.63 4.93 5.42
CA GLN A 97 -0.14 4.07 4.52
C GLN A 97 -1.53 3.78 5.08
N ARG A 98 -2.53 3.56 4.20
CA ARG A 98 -3.85 3.11 4.65
C ARG A 98 -3.74 1.67 5.14
N THR A 99 -4.20 1.40 6.35
CA THR A 99 -4.21 0.10 6.98
C THR A 99 -5.62 -0.18 7.46
N VAL A 100 -6.18 -1.30 7.04
CA VAL A 100 -7.54 -1.71 7.42
C VAL A 100 -7.44 -3.00 8.21
N ILE A 101 -8.08 -3.05 9.36
CA ILE A 101 -8.17 -4.25 10.21
C ILE A 101 -9.64 -4.62 10.33
N PHE A 102 -9.96 -5.87 10.06
CA PHE A 102 -11.23 -6.50 10.37
C PHE A 102 -11.01 -7.55 11.46
N LEU A 103 -11.75 -7.46 12.56
CA LEU A 103 -11.74 -8.44 13.63
C LEU A 103 -13.16 -9.01 13.79
N GLU A 104 -13.32 -10.31 13.51
CA GLU A 104 -14.61 -10.98 13.71
C GLU A 104 -14.89 -11.14 15.21
N LYS A 105 -15.94 -10.48 15.69
CA LYS A 105 -16.46 -10.63 17.05
C LYS A 105 -17.96 -10.37 17.08
N GLN A 106 -18.73 -11.42 17.34
CA GLN A 106 -20.14 -11.26 17.67
C GLN A 106 -20.29 -10.52 19.00
N THR A 107 -21.03 -9.41 18.98
CA THR A 107 -21.30 -8.54 20.11
C THR A 107 -22.80 -8.42 20.38
N SER A 108 -23.13 -8.02 21.60
CA SER A 108 -24.47 -7.64 22.02
C SER A 108 -24.74 -6.16 21.76
N LEU A 109 -26.00 -5.73 21.86
CA LEU A 109 -26.34 -4.31 21.75
C LEU A 109 -25.64 -3.50 22.87
N GLY A 110 -24.90 -2.47 22.47
CA GLY A 110 -24.15 -1.60 23.38
C GLY A 110 -22.73 -2.07 23.69
N GLU A 111 -22.32 -3.22 23.18
CA GLU A 111 -20.92 -3.66 23.17
C GLU A 111 -20.18 -3.05 21.97
N ASP A 112 -19.02 -2.47 22.22
CA ASP A 112 -18.18 -1.83 21.22
C ASP A 112 -16.76 -2.40 21.30
N VAL A 113 -16.17 -2.69 20.15
CA VAL A 113 -14.79 -3.21 20.06
C VAL A 113 -13.82 -2.06 19.87
N PHE A 114 -12.76 -2.07 20.67
CA PHE A 114 -11.57 -1.25 20.47
C PHE A 114 -10.41 -2.15 20.05
N ILE A 115 -9.50 -1.60 19.26
CA ILE A 115 -8.23 -2.21 18.95
C ILE A 115 -7.16 -1.48 19.74
N ARG A 116 -6.29 -2.24 20.39
CA ARG A 116 -5.07 -1.74 21.02
C ARG A 116 -3.91 -2.47 20.39
N GLY A 117 -2.81 -1.78 20.11
CA GLY A 117 -1.74 -2.37 19.34
C GLY A 117 -0.50 -1.51 19.32
N GLY A 118 0.49 -1.80 18.49
CA GLY A 118 1.77 -1.12 18.49
C GLY A 118 2.90 -2.12 18.38
N ILE A 119 4.07 -1.76 18.90
CA ILE A 119 5.22 -2.66 18.95
C ILE A 119 5.40 -3.18 20.37
N ASP A 120 5.34 -4.51 20.57
CA ASP A 120 5.54 -5.06 21.91
C ASP A 120 6.97 -4.80 22.42
N HIS A 121 7.07 -4.71 23.74
CA HIS A 121 8.33 -4.51 24.47
C HIS A 121 9.40 -5.57 24.18
N LYS A 122 9.02 -6.75 23.67
CA LYS A 122 9.96 -7.77 23.17
C LYS A 122 10.72 -7.34 21.92
N PHE A 123 10.09 -6.55 21.05
CA PHE A 123 10.68 -6.10 19.78
C PHE A 123 11.29 -4.72 19.90
N ARG A 124 10.75 -3.87 20.80
CA ARG A 124 11.24 -2.50 20.99
C ARG A 124 11.35 -2.13 22.46
N SER A 125 12.50 -1.64 22.88
CA SER A 125 12.72 -1.23 24.26
C SER A 125 12.14 0.16 24.55
N GLY A 126 11.80 0.43 25.80
CA GLY A 126 11.37 1.75 26.25
C GLY A 126 9.88 2.06 26.06
N CYS A 127 9.03 1.05 25.84
CA CYS A 127 7.57 1.25 25.83
C CYS A 127 7.08 1.87 27.14
N ILE A 128 6.26 2.91 27.05
CA ILE A 128 5.72 3.67 28.18
C ILE A 128 4.28 4.07 27.87
N GLN A 129 3.53 4.43 28.90
CA GLN A 129 2.09 4.71 28.79
C GLN A 129 1.76 5.97 27.98
N ASP A 130 2.61 6.99 28.00
CA ASP A 130 2.38 8.19 27.20
C ASP A 130 2.71 7.92 25.73
N ALA A 131 1.66 7.74 24.92
CA ALA A 131 1.78 7.43 23.50
C ALA A 131 2.58 8.49 22.72
N ASN A 132 2.55 9.76 23.13
CA ASN A 132 3.29 10.84 22.46
C ASN A 132 4.80 10.67 22.54
N THR A 133 5.28 10.00 23.59
CA THR A 133 6.71 9.82 23.87
C THR A 133 7.15 8.36 23.84
N SER A 134 6.21 7.43 23.68
CA SER A 134 6.52 6.01 23.60
C SER A 134 7.08 5.63 22.23
N PRO A 135 8.24 4.96 22.16
CA PRO A 135 8.75 4.43 20.90
C PRO A 135 7.89 3.28 20.36
N CYS A 136 6.98 2.72 21.15
CA CYS A 136 6.16 1.56 20.83
C CYS A 136 4.77 1.91 20.31
N ALA A 137 4.35 3.16 20.49
CA ALA A 137 3.15 3.72 19.90
C ALA A 137 3.41 4.04 18.43
N ILE A 138 2.43 3.79 17.57
CA ILE A 138 2.52 4.06 16.14
C ILE A 138 1.57 5.19 15.79
N SER A 139 2.05 6.26 15.19
CA SER A 139 1.19 7.37 14.74
C SER A 139 0.13 6.90 13.75
N ILE A 140 -1.13 7.28 14.01
CA ILE A 140 -2.29 6.99 13.17
C ILE A 140 -3.12 8.25 12.93
N ASN A 141 -3.92 8.22 11.87
CA ASN A 141 -4.97 9.20 11.62
C ASN A 141 -6.23 8.47 11.13
N HIS A 142 -7.38 8.91 11.59
CA HIS A 142 -8.65 8.32 11.17
C HIS A 142 -9.20 9.00 9.91
N PRO A 143 -9.46 8.26 8.81
CA PRO A 143 -10.26 8.76 7.71
C PRO A 143 -11.69 9.07 8.16
N ASP A 144 -12.37 9.91 7.38
CA ASP A 144 -13.80 10.12 7.56
C ASP A 144 -14.58 8.95 6.96
N LEU A 145 -15.29 8.21 7.82
CA LEU A 145 -16.14 7.09 7.42
C LEU A 145 -17.60 7.53 7.16
N GLY A 146 -17.94 8.79 7.46
CA GLY A 146 -19.26 9.37 7.25
C GLY A 146 -19.85 10.00 8.50
N SER A 147 -20.91 10.79 8.31
CA SER A 147 -21.52 11.64 9.35
C SER A 147 -22.90 11.18 9.82
N SER A 148 -23.37 10.00 9.38
CA SER A 148 -24.67 9.46 9.81
C SER A 148 -24.66 9.12 11.31
N THR A 149 -25.86 8.94 11.88
CA THR A 149 -26.01 8.56 13.29
C THR A 149 -25.39 7.20 13.63
N PHE A 150 -25.22 6.34 12.63
CA PHE A 150 -24.51 5.06 12.77
C PHE A 150 -23.05 5.27 13.20
N PHE A 151 -22.38 6.28 12.68
CA PHE A 151 -20.97 6.58 12.99
C PHE A 151 -20.79 7.49 14.21
N SER A 152 -21.85 7.89 14.92
CA SER A 152 -21.73 8.90 16.00
C SER A 152 -20.79 8.49 17.13
N LYS A 153 -20.78 7.21 17.53
CA LYS A 153 -19.85 6.68 18.55
C LYS A 153 -18.40 6.75 18.07
N TYR A 154 -18.13 6.18 16.91
CA TYR A 154 -16.81 6.20 16.28
C TYR A 154 -16.29 7.61 16.07
N ASN A 155 -17.11 8.50 15.52
CA ASN A 155 -16.73 9.90 15.26
C ASN A 155 -16.46 10.69 16.55
N ALA A 156 -17.05 10.31 17.67
CA ALA A 156 -16.69 10.88 18.96
C ALA A 156 -15.36 10.30 19.45
N TRP A 157 -15.25 8.97 19.57
CA TRP A 157 -14.06 8.32 20.14
C TRP A 157 -12.78 8.49 19.32
N LYS A 158 -12.87 8.69 18.01
CA LYS A 158 -11.69 8.93 17.17
C LYS A 158 -11.06 10.31 17.39
N VAL A 159 -11.77 11.26 18.01
CA VAL A 159 -11.25 12.61 18.25
C VAL A 159 -10.19 12.53 19.34
N GLY A 160 -8.95 12.82 18.98
CA GLY A 160 -7.80 12.72 19.89
C GLY A 160 -7.24 11.31 20.01
N ASP A 161 -7.60 10.39 19.11
CA ASP A 161 -6.93 9.10 18.89
C ASP A 161 -5.88 9.30 17.78
N ASN A 162 -4.61 9.40 18.16
CA ASN A 162 -3.49 9.75 17.29
C ASN A 162 -2.43 8.63 17.22
N PHE A 163 -2.53 7.62 18.05
CA PHE A 163 -1.58 6.53 18.17
C PHE A 163 -2.31 5.20 18.35
N LEU A 164 -1.79 4.18 17.67
CA LEU A 164 -2.08 2.80 18.05
C LEU A 164 -1.06 2.40 19.14
N ASP A 165 -1.54 2.26 20.37
CA ASP A 165 -0.75 1.81 21.53
C ASP A 165 -1.49 0.73 22.37
N PHE A 166 -0.77 0.02 23.24
CA PHE A 166 -1.31 -1.04 24.10
C PHE A 166 -1.98 -0.54 25.40
N TYR A 167 -1.79 0.73 25.76
CA TYR A 167 -2.24 1.31 27.02
C TYR A 167 -3.67 1.86 26.96
N GLY A 168 -4.26 1.99 25.78
CA GLY A 168 -5.70 2.22 25.60
C GLY A 168 -6.02 3.64 25.17
N GLY A 169 -7.02 4.26 25.82
CA GLY A 169 -7.44 5.60 25.44
C GLY A 169 -6.40 6.67 25.77
N GLU A 170 -6.18 7.60 24.85
CA GLU A 170 -5.17 8.65 24.99
C GLU A 170 -5.61 9.81 25.89
N ALA A 171 -4.61 10.54 26.40
CA ALA A 171 -4.84 11.77 27.14
C ALA A 171 -5.53 12.82 26.24
N GLY A 172 -6.81 13.09 26.53
CA GLY A 172 -7.61 14.04 25.76
C GLY A 172 -8.42 13.41 24.62
N GLN A 173 -8.36 12.09 24.44
CA GLN A 173 -9.27 11.38 23.55
C GLN A 173 -10.72 11.55 24.03
N ALA A 174 -11.61 11.92 23.10
CA ALA A 174 -12.97 12.26 23.44
C ALA A 174 -13.81 11.03 23.83
N SER A 175 -14.84 11.28 24.62
CA SER A 175 -15.85 10.28 25.01
C SER A 175 -17.11 10.38 24.15
N PHE A 176 -17.90 9.31 24.10
CA PHE A 176 -19.26 9.35 23.59
C PHE A 176 -20.24 9.30 24.76
N GLY A 177 -20.92 10.42 25.01
CA GLY A 177 -21.65 10.61 26.26
C GLY A 177 -20.70 10.49 27.46
N ASN A 178 -20.97 9.57 28.38
CA ASN A 178 -20.15 9.31 29.57
C ASN A 178 -19.23 8.08 29.42
N GLN A 179 -19.10 7.52 28.22
CA GLN A 179 -18.25 6.36 27.95
C GLN A 179 -16.91 6.83 27.34
N PRO A 180 -15.79 6.74 28.08
CA PRO A 180 -14.47 7.03 27.50
C PRO A 180 -14.10 6.00 26.43
N ALA A 181 -13.27 6.38 25.48
CA ALA A 181 -12.66 5.43 24.57
C ALA A 181 -11.73 4.49 25.36
N GLU A 182 -11.71 3.21 25.00
CA GLU A 182 -10.84 2.20 25.61
C GLU A 182 -9.72 1.79 24.65
N GLY A 183 -9.30 2.65 23.72
CA GLY A 183 -8.32 2.38 22.67
C GLY A 183 -8.77 2.99 21.34
N SER A 184 -8.24 2.48 20.23
CA SER A 184 -8.67 2.94 18.92
C SER A 184 -10.02 2.32 18.53
N PRO A 185 -11.06 3.11 18.23
CA PRO A 185 -12.42 2.60 18.09
C PRO A 185 -12.61 1.88 16.76
N ALA A 186 -13.10 0.64 16.81
CA ALA A 186 -13.54 -0.08 15.62
C ALA A 186 -15.03 0.20 15.35
N VAL A 187 -15.43 0.09 14.08
CA VAL A 187 -16.82 0.23 13.63
C VAL A 187 -17.36 -1.13 13.26
N TRP A 188 -18.55 -1.48 13.75
CA TRP A 188 -19.24 -2.69 13.31
C TRP A 188 -19.56 -2.61 11.80
N THR A 189 -19.33 -3.69 11.05
CA THR A 189 -19.64 -3.72 9.61
C THR A 189 -20.44 -4.94 9.20
N SER A 190 -21.08 -4.82 8.03
CA SER A 190 -21.80 -5.87 7.31
C SER A 190 -21.37 -5.90 5.85
N SER A 191 -21.35 -7.09 5.26
CA SER A 191 -21.20 -7.26 3.80
C SER A 191 -22.52 -7.15 3.04
N VAL A 192 -23.66 -6.96 3.72
CA VAL A 192 -25.00 -6.91 3.12
C VAL A 192 -25.35 -5.48 2.70
N ALA A 193 -25.51 -5.25 1.40
CA ALA A 193 -25.88 -3.95 0.87
C ALA A 193 -27.22 -3.47 1.44
N GLY A 194 -27.25 -2.24 1.96
CA GLY A 194 -28.42 -1.63 2.61
C GLY A 194 -28.41 -1.68 4.13
N ASP A 195 -27.55 -2.50 4.75
CA ASP A 195 -27.32 -2.44 6.19
C ASP A 195 -26.67 -1.11 6.58
N ALA A 196 -26.99 -0.61 7.78
CA ALA A 196 -26.41 0.65 8.27
C ALA A 196 -24.87 0.59 8.36
N GLY A 197 -24.31 -0.59 8.64
CA GLY A 197 -22.87 -0.86 8.65
C GLY A 197 -22.33 -1.45 7.36
N TYR A 198 -23.06 -1.35 6.24
CA TYR A 198 -22.57 -1.87 4.97
C TYR A 198 -21.21 -1.26 4.62
N ASN A 199 -20.21 -2.11 4.42
CA ASN A 199 -18.88 -1.69 3.99
C ASN A 199 -18.43 -2.55 2.80
N PRO A 200 -18.05 -1.96 1.65
CA PRO A 200 -17.67 -2.71 0.46
C PRO A 200 -16.37 -3.51 0.60
N LEU A 201 -15.54 -3.21 1.61
CA LEU A 201 -14.34 -3.99 1.92
C LEU A 201 -14.66 -5.24 2.76
N ASN A 202 -15.79 -5.26 3.48
CA ASN A 202 -16.20 -6.44 4.23
C ASN A 202 -16.83 -7.47 3.29
N LYS A 203 -16.17 -8.63 3.16
CA LYS A 203 -16.61 -9.76 2.32
C LYS A 203 -17.08 -10.98 3.13
N TRP A 204 -17.10 -10.89 4.47
CA TRP A 204 -17.19 -12.05 5.36
C TRP A 204 -18.49 -12.12 6.17
N GLY A 205 -19.44 -11.22 5.91
CA GLY A 205 -20.75 -11.23 6.56
C GLY A 205 -20.88 -10.15 7.62
N MET A 206 -21.66 -10.45 8.65
CA MET A 206 -21.90 -9.57 9.80
C MET A 206 -20.86 -9.82 10.89
N HIS A 207 -20.78 -8.91 11.88
CA HIS A 207 -19.93 -9.05 13.08
C HIS A 207 -18.42 -8.88 12.86
N TYR A 208 -18.02 -8.28 11.75
CA TYR A 208 -16.64 -7.84 11.55
C TYR A 208 -16.51 -6.38 11.99
N TRP A 209 -15.72 -6.16 13.05
CA TRP A 209 -15.38 -4.84 13.54
C TRP A 209 -14.18 -4.31 12.78
N MET A 210 -14.32 -3.13 12.19
CA MET A 210 -13.33 -2.54 11.29
C MET A 210 -12.63 -1.36 11.95
N LEU A 211 -11.29 -1.37 11.95
CA LEU A 211 -10.47 -0.18 12.15
C LEU A 211 -9.85 0.19 10.79
N ASP A 212 -10.20 1.35 10.25
CA ASP A 212 -9.62 1.91 9.02
C ASP A 212 -8.84 3.16 9.40
N ILE A 213 -7.54 3.16 9.18
CA ILE A 213 -6.60 4.20 9.64
C ILE A 213 -5.52 4.46 8.60
N MET A 214 -5.00 5.68 8.57
CA MET A 214 -3.70 5.97 7.98
C MET A 214 -2.65 5.76 9.06
N MET A 215 -1.72 4.85 8.86
CA MET A 215 -0.69 4.47 9.83
C MET A 215 0.69 4.82 9.31
N ASP A 216 1.53 5.42 10.14
CA ASP A 216 2.95 5.66 9.81
C ASP A 216 3.73 4.34 9.84
N CYS A 217 3.93 3.74 8.66
CA CYS A 217 4.61 2.46 8.54
C CYS A 217 6.10 2.55 8.91
N ASP A 218 6.71 3.73 8.94
CA ASP A 218 8.12 3.88 9.31
C ASP A 218 8.33 3.61 10.81
N GLN A 219 7.26 3.67 11.61
CA GLN A 219 7.26 3.36 13.04
C GLN A 219 6.97 1.89 13.32
N THR A 220 6.71 1.07 12.30
CA THR A 220 6.45 -0.37 12.43
C THR A 220 7.76 -1.18 12.44
N GLU A 221 7.68 -2.49 12.70
CA GLU A 221 8.81 -3.41 12.55
C GLU A 221 8.78 -4.06 11.16
N ASN A 222 9.52 -3.48 10.21
CA ASN A 222 9.56 -3.93 8.80
C ASN A 222 8.16 -4.03 8.15
N GLY A 223 7.28 -3.07 8.44
CA GLY A 223 5.90 -3.05 7.94
C GLY A 223 4.91 -3.79 8.84
N TRP A 224 5.34 -4.37 9.97
CA TRP A 224 4.49 -5.15 10.84
C TRP A 224 4.32 -4.57 12.24
N PHE A 225 3.16 -4.84 12.84
CA PHE A 225 2.80 -4.40 14.18
C PHE A 225 1.86 -5.40 14.85
N GLU A 226 1.74 -5.29 16.17
CA GLU A 226 0.85 -6.14 16.95
C GLU A 226 -0.47 -5.45 17.26
N MET A 227 -1.51 -6.24 17.43
CA MET A 227 -2.79 -5.76 17.91
C MET A 227 -3.51 -6.81 18.74
N LYS A 228 -4.40 -6.33 19.62
CA LYS A 228 -5.41 -7.13 20.28
C LYS A 228 -6.78 -6.45 20.29
N GLY A 229 -7.81 -7.27 20.19
CA GLY A 229 -9.19 -6.90 20.46
C GLY A 229 -9.40 -6.59 21.94
N PHE A 230 -10.13 -5.51 22.21
CA PHE A 230 -10.53 -5.10 23.54
C PHE A 230 -12.03 -4.81 23.56
N LEU A 231 -12.75 -5.45 24.46
CA LEU A 231 -14.21 -5.38 24.54
C LEU A 231 -14.65 -5.38 26.00
N SER A 232 -15.44 -4.38 26.39
CA SER A 232 -16.03 -4.27 27.74
C SER A 232 -15.01 -4.44 28.86
N SER A 233 -13.93 -3.65 28.79
CA SER A 233 -12.80 -3.72 29.73
C SER A 233 -12.09 -5.07 29.82
N ASN A 234 -12.24 -5.95 28.82
CA ASN A 234 -11.58 -7.24 28.74
C ASN A 234 -10.79 -7.38 27.45
N TRP A 235 -9.59 -7.93 27.57
CA TRP A 235 -8.76 -8.32 26.44
C TRP A 235 -9.27 -9.62 25.81
N GLU A 236 -9.02 -9.77 24.52
CA GLU A 236 -8.95 -11.12 23.96
C GLU A 236 -7.78 -11.92 24.56
N ASN A 237 -7.90 -13.24 24.48
CA ASN A 237 -6.92 -14.19 25.00
C ASN A 237 -5.60 -14.11 24.23
N ASP A 238 -4.53 -14.58 24.85
CA ASP A 238 -3.30 -14.88 24.13
C ASP A 238 -3.58 -15.97 23.07
N ILE A 239 -3.08 -15.73 21.87
CA ILE A 239 -3.18 -16.66 20.74
C ILE A 239 -1.80 -17.16 20.35
N GLY A 240 -1.69 -18.41 19.89
CA GLY A 240 -0.47 -18.87 19.22
C GLY A 240 -0.51 -18.44 17.75
N HIS A 241 -0.16 -17.18 17.46
CA HIS A 241 -0.28 -16.64 16.10
C HIS A 241 0.44 -17.52 15.08
N GLN A 242 -0.23 -17.81 13.97
CA GLN A 242 0.32 -18.61 12.88
C GLN A 242 0.54 -17.73 11.64
N LYS A 243 1.31 -18.24 10.69
CA LYS A 243 1.54 -17.55 9.42
C LYS A 243 0.21 -17.22 8.73
N CYS A 244 -0.03 -15.94 8.48
CA CYS A 244 -1.20 -15.49 7.74
C CYS A 244 -1.20 -15.97 6.29
N THR A 245 -2.38 -15.95 5.69
CA THR A 245 -2.59 -16.21 4.25
C THR A 245 -2.77 -14.91 3.47
N GLY A 246 -2.69 -14.96 2.14
CA GLY A 246 -2.91 -13.81 1.26
C GLY A 246 -1.64 -13.12 0.76
N ASP A 247 -1.79 -12.25 -0.24
CA ASP A 247 -0.68 -11.61 -0.96
C ASP A 247 0.15 -10.67 -0.08
N GLY A 248 -0.43 -10.18 1.01
CA GLY A 248 0.24 -9.34 2.01
C GLY A 248 0.86 -10.12 3.16
N ALA A 249 0.76 -11.45 3.21
CA ALA A 249 1.29 -12.24 4.32
C ALA A 249 2.79 -12.60 4.18
N ALA A 250 3.44 -12.22 3.07
CA ALA A 250 4.86 -12.47 2.88
C ALA A 250 5.71 -11.61 3.85
N GLY A 251 6.51 -12.25 4.69
CA GLY A 251 7.36 -11.58 5.67
C GLY A 251 8.04 -12.60 6.60
N PRO A 252 8.88 -12.13 7.54
CA PRO A 252 9.45 -12.99 8.56
C PRO A 252 8.35 -13.61 9.43
N GLU A 253 8.56 -14.86 9.87
CA GLU A 253 7.67 -15.50 10.83
C GLU A 253 7.84 -14.80 12.19
N LEU A 254 6.85 -13.98 12.55
CA LEU A 254 6.86 -13.23 13.80
C LEU A 254 6.00 -13.98 14.83
N ILE A 255 6.67 -14.42 15.91
CA ILE A 255 6.04 -15.17 16.99
C ILE A 255 5.54 -14.18 18.02
N SER A 256 4.22 -14.00 18.08
CA SER A 256 3.55 -13.19 19.10
C SER A 256 2.39 -13.96 19.73
N ASN A 257 2.05 -13.56 20.95
CA ASN A 257 0.82 -13.98 21.64
C ASN A 257 -0.39 -13.08 21.27
N ASN A 258 -0.15 -12.07 20.44
CA ASN A 258 -1.13 -11.10 19.93
C ASN A 258 -1.41 -11.39 18.45
N HIS A 259 -2.44 -10.76 17.86
CA HIS A 259 -2.55 -10.72 16.41
C HIS A 259 -1.41 -9.88 15.82
N TYR A 260 -0.88 -10.34 14.67
CA TYR A 260 0.23 -9.70 13.98
C TYR A 260 -0.27 -9.19 12.61
N ALA A 261 -0.29 -7.88 12.45
CA ALA A 261 -0.89 -7.20 11.30
C ALA A 261 0.18 -6.46 10.48
N ARG A 262 -0.15 -6.17 9.22
CA ARG A 262 0.73 -5.51 8.27
C ARG A 262 0.21 -4.13 7.88
N CYS A 263 1.06 -3.13 8.04
CA CYS A 263 0.79 -1.75 7.66
C CYS A 263 0.72 -1.61 6.14
N GLY A 264 -0.24 -0.85 5.63
CA GLY A 264 -0.50 -0.69 4.20
C GLY A 264 -1.39 -1.78 3.58
N TYR A 265 -1.96 -2.68 4.39
CA TYR A 265 -2.74 -3.82 3.94
C TYR A 265 -4.11 -3.90 4.63
N LEU A 266 -4.99 -4.70 4.03
CA LEU A 266 -6.19 -5.19 4.67
C LEU A 266 -5.83 -6.44 5.48
N ASN A 267 -6.12 -6.43 6.77
CA ASN A 267 -5.82 -7.48 7.73
C ASN A 267 -7.13 -8.03 8.29
N VAL A 268 -7.31 -9.34 8.29
CA VAL A 268 -8.52 -9.99 8.80
C VAL A 268 -8.14 -11.00 9.87
N PHE A 269 -8.82 -10.92 11.00
CA PHE A 269 -8.62 -11.74 12.17
C PHE A 269 -9.95 -12.22 12.73
N HIS A 270 -9.88 -13.25 13.55
CA HIS A 270 -11.01 -13.78 14.31
C HIS A 270 -10.67 -13.79 15.79
N TRP A 271 -11.58 -13.30 16.62
CA TRP A 271 -11.35 -13.13 18.05
C TRP A 271 -10.90 -14.43 18.72
N ASN A 272 -9.79 -14.40 19.47
CA ASN A 272 -9.17 -15.57 20.11
C ASN A 272 -8.73 -16.70 19.16
N GLN A 273 -8.54 -16.43 17.87
CA GLN A 273 -8.11 -17.44 16.89
C GLN A 273 -6.74 -17.09 16.29
N HIS A 274 -6.04 -18.09 15.75
CA HIS A 274 -4.69 -17.89 15.19
C HIS A 274 -4.71 -17.59 13.68
N GLU A 275 -5.82 -17.89 13.01
CA GLU A 275 -6.01 -17.67 11.58
C GLU A 275 -6.06 -16.18 11.25
N CYS A 276 -5.43 -15.85 10.12
CA CYS A 276 -5.43 -14.50 9.58
C CYS A 276 -5.28 -14.48 8.06
N LEU A 277 -5.82 -13.43 7.46
CA LEU A 277 -5.73 -13.12 6.04
C LEU A 277 -5.21 -11.70 5.88
N ILE A 278 -4.17 -11.51 5.07
CA ILE A 278 -3.59 -10.21 4.76
C ILE A 278 -3.58 -10.03 3.24
N GLU A 279 -4.37 -9.08 2.76
CA GLU A 279 -4.56 -8.80 1.33
C GLU A 279 -4.23 -7.33 1.00
N LYS A 280 -3.93 -7.07 -0.26
CA LYS A 280 -3.84 -5.70 -0.75
C LYS A 280 -5.21 -5.02 -0.63
N ILE A 281 -5.21 -3.76 -0.23
CA ILE A 281 -6.42 -2.94 -0.22
C ILE A 281 -6.82 -2.68 -1.69
N PRO A 282 -8.08 -2.96 -2.10
CA PRO A 282 -8.58 -2.71 -3.45
C PRO A 282 -8.55 -1.23 -3.87
#